data_AF-A0A965TZ92-F1
#
_entry.id   AF-A0A965TZ92-F1
#
_cell.length_a   1.000
_cell.length_b   1.000
_cell.length_c   1.000
_cell.angle_alpha   90.00
_cell.angle_beta   90.00
_cell.angle_gamma   90.00
#
_symmetry.space_group_name_H-M   'P 1'
#
loop_
_entity.id
_entity.type
_entity.pdbx_description
1 polymer ?
#
loop_
_entity_poly.entity_id
_entity_poly.type
_entity_poly.pdbx_seq_one_letter_code
_entity_poly.pdbx_strand_id
1 'polypeptide(L)'
;MPEKASGEIPIQVINKLDKNLHSSPLANQVIKMAQLDGNVIDQTSKQDRLQALLGDELHGGSPDSSPDLSLYAKIFNNPNEEDRLKRLTKYKEELLYPDLLIDKNNVPDSYFALQLKIARERGQAGDLGNIKNVSDIDQSTRLAAGETIYQDQKKSLDNWVDYLSSPDAPYPTWFKYYTLTSVSKMGVYDKAKHEFSKRTKKDTTTIFPDLNREALSYTYDVLEKHYLKHQQLDNDELTKILDTANFSKIYSFAIDKATPASKENKEKIEGQWTKFNQGDDATALYESLQGHGTGWCIAGKETARRYLKRGDFYVYYSKDEKNQNTIPRIAIRMEGGKVAEVRGIAPHQNMEDNMLDIAKEKYHQLPGGKEFDKKDADMKLLTLIDNKTKNNQELTKDELKFLYEISSRIEGFGQDNDPRIEEIRGKRNIIFDLNRFLEGIDVYNGDLSLRSLTSAEGLILPDTING
;
A
#
# COMPACT_ATOMS: atom_id res chain seq x y z
N MET A 1 -40.04 -31.09 -27.81
CA MET A 1 -40.34 -29.79 -27.19
C MET A 1 -41.33 -30.03 -26.07
N PRO A 2 -41.01 -29.64 -24.83
CA PRO A 2 -42.04 -29.19 -23.90
C PRO A 2 -41.72 -27.80 -23.31
N GLU A 3 -42.79 -27.14 -22.92
CA GLU A 3 -42.90 -25.75 -22.48
C GLU A 3 -42.16 -25.44 -21.17
N LYS A 4 -41.68 -24.19 -21.09
CA LYS A 4 -41.17 -23.54 -19.89
C LYS A 4 -42.29 -23.40 -18.86
N ALA A 5 -42.11 -24.03 -17.69
CA ALA A 5 -42.82 -23.62 -16.48
C ALA A 5 -41.95 -22.60 -15.72
N SER A 6 -42.44 -21.37 -15.68
CA SER A 6 -41.96 -20.24 -14.89
C SER A 6 -42.10 -20.55 -13.40
N GLY A 7 -40.98 -20.72 -12.70
CA GLY A 7 -40.93 -20.71 -11.24
C GLY A 7 -40.75 -19.27 -10.73
N GLU A 8 -41.81 -18.48 -10.76
CA GLU A 8 -41.85 -17.27 -9.92
C GLU A 8 -41.96 -17.71 -8.46
N ILE A 9 -40.92 -17.41 -7.67
CA ILE A 9 -41.01 -17.56 -6.21
C ILE A 9 -41.82 -16.36 -5.69
N PRO A 10 -42.94 -16.55 -5.00
CA PRO A 10 -43.76 -15.44 -4.51
C PRO A 10 -42.97 -14.59 -3.51
N ILE A 11 -43.00 -13.27 -3.70
CA ILE A 11 -42.36 -12.22 -2.88
C ILE A 11 -42.66 -12.36 -1.37
N GLN A 12 -43.72 -13.08 -1.00
CA GLN A 12 -44.12 -13.30 0.40
C GLN A 12 -43.33 -14.41 1.13
N VAL A 13 -42.48 -15.19 0.44
CA VAL A 13 -41.63 -16.22 1.06
C VAL A 13 -40.26 -15.68 1.47
N ILE A 14 -39.82 -14.52 0.93
CA ILE A 14 -38.49 -13.94 1.23
C ILE A 14 -38.43 -13.29 2.63
N ASN A 15 -39.57 -12.89 3.21
CA ASN A 15 -39.62 -12.27 4.54
C ASN A 15 -39.48 -13.26 5.73
N LYS A 16 -39.07 -14.51 5.48
CA LYS A 16 -38.83 -15.52 6.53
C LYS A 16 -37.44 -16.17 6.52
N LEU A 17 -36.47 -15.58 5.81
CA LEU A 17 -35.07 -15.97 5.93
C LEU A 17 -34.39 -15.15 7.05
N ASP A 18 -34.33 -15.81 8.20
CA ASP A 18 -33.43 -15.63 9.33
C ASP A 18 -33.26 -14.24 9.96
N LYS A 19 -33.88 -14.05 11.12
CA LYS A 19 -33.72 -12.87 12.00
C LYS A 19 -32.36 -12.83 12.73
N ASN A 20 -31.45 -13.77 12.46
CA ASN A 20 -30.18 -13.89 13.19
C ASN A 20 -28.92 -13.57 12.36
N LEU A 21 -29.04 -13.14 11.10
CA LEU A 21 -27.92 -12.46 10.43
C LEU A 21 -27.88 -11.03 10.93
N HIS A 22 -26.93 -10.73 11.83
CA HIS A 22 -26.54 -9.35 12.12
C HIS A 22 -25.93 -8.73 10.86
N SER A 23 -26.76 -8.36 9.88
CA SER A 23 -26.29 -7.70 8.66
C SER A 23 -25.98 -6.24 8.96
N SER A 24 -24.72 -5.85 8.76
CA SER A 24 -24.32 -4.45 8.87
C SER A 24 -25.11 -3.57 7.88
N PRO A 25 -25.27 -2.25 8.12
CA PRO A 25 -25.90 -1.35 7.16
C PRO A 25 -25.28 -1.42 5.75
N LEU A 26 -23.97 -1.67 5.68
CA LEU A 26 -23.24 -1.84 4.43
C LEU A 26 -23.58 -3.17 3.73
N ALA A 27 -23.77 -4.26 4.48
CA ALA A 27 -24.24 -5.53 3.93
C ALA A 27 -25.61 -5.40 3.27
N ASN A 28 -26.54 -4.70 3.92
CA ASN A 28 -27.86 -4.43 3.36
C ASN A 28 -27.79 -3.57 2.09
N GLN A 29 -26.86 -2.61 2.02
CA GLN A 29 -26.63 -1.83 0.80
C GLN A 29 -26.09 -2.69 -0.34
N VAL A 30 -25.12 -3.58 -0.09
CA VAL A 30 -24.57 -4.49 -1.11
C VAL A 30 -25.66 -5.40 -1.68
N ILE A 31 -26.46 -6.04 -0.81
CA ILE A 31 -27.59 -6.89 -1.22
C ILE A 31 -28.59 -6.11 -2.07
N LYS A 32 -28.98 -4.90 -1.64
CA LYS A 32 -29.92 -4.03 -2.36
C LYS A 32 -29.41 -3.65 -3.75
N MET A 33 -28.13 -3.28 -3.86
CA MET A 33 -27.53 -2.94 -5.16
C MET A 33 -27.50 -4.14 -6.11
N ALA A 34 -27.16 -5.33 -5.60
CA ALA A 34 -27.13 -6.55 -6.41
C ALA A 34 -28.52 -6.96 -6.91
N GLN A 35 -29.56 -6.81 -6.09
CA GLN A 35 -30.95 -7.06 -6.48
C GLN A 35 -31.46 -6.07 -7.55
N LEU A 36 -31.05 -4.80 -7.48
CA LEU A 36 -31.40 -3.79 -8.48
C LEU A 36 -30.73 -4.05 -9.83
N ASP A 37 -29.51 -4.55 -9.84
CA ASP A 37 -28.76 -4.88 -11.07
C ASP A 37 -29.45 -6.00 -11.89
N GLY A 38 -30.14 -6.93 -11.23
CA GLY A 38 -30.93 -7.99 -11.86
C GLY A 38 -32.26 -7.52 -12.49
N ASN A 39 -32.74 -6.31 -12.15
CA ASN A 39 -33.99 -5.73 -12.64
C ASN A 39 -33.79 -4.62 -13.68
N VAL A 40 -32.56 -4.43 -14.19
CA VAL A 40 -32.27 -3.48 -15.27
C VAL A 40 -32.78 -4.06 -16.60
N ILE A 41 -34.10 -4.21 -16.71
CA ILE A 41 -34.80 -4.51 -17.95
C ILE A 41 -35.40 -3.19 -18.45
N ASP A 42 -35.01 -2.85 -19.67
CA ASP A 42 -35.59 -1.88 -20.60
C ASP A 42 -36.86 -1.15 -20.12
N GLN A 43 -36.68 0.07 -19.63
CA GLN A 43 -37.75 1.07 -19.61
C GLN A 43 -37.26 2.35 -20.28
N THR A 44 -37.35 2.36 -21.62
CA THR A 44 -37.57 3.57 -22.39
C THR A 44 -38.84 4.29 -21.91
N SER A 45 -38.68 5.35 -21.11
CA SER A 45 -39.42 6.62 -21.25
C SER A 45 -39.12 7.59 -20.08
N LYS A 46 -37.99 8.30 -20.19
CA LYS A 46 -37.94 9.77 -20.09
C LYS A 46 -36.51 10.21 -20.38
N GLN A 47 -36.37 10.74 -21.59
CA GLN A 47 -35.13 11.15 -22.24
C GLN A 47 -34.66 12.55 -21.83
N ASP A 48 -35.20 13.16 -20.77
CA ASP A 48 -35.01 14.61 -20.52
C ASP A 48 -34.13 14.97 -19.31
N ARG A 49 -33.04 14.24 -19.07
CA ARG A 49 -31.98 14.69 -18.13
C ARG A 49 -30.54 14.47 -18.62
N LEU A 50 -30.38 14.40 -19.95
CA LEU A 50 -29.12 14.78 -20.61
C LEU A 50 -29.07 16.30 -20.87
N GLN A 51 -30.22 16.99 -20.82
CA GLN A 51 -30.34 18.43 -21.01
C GLN A 51 -29.99 19.27 -19.77
N ALA A 52 -29.59 18.61 -18.67
CA ALA A 52 -29.07 19.19 -17.43
C ALA A 52 -27.71 18.55 -17.08
N LEU A 53 -26.85 18.33 -18.08
CA LEU A 53 -25.56 17.63 -17.93
C LEU A 53 -24.62 18.22 -16.85
N LEU A 54 -24.95 19.42 -16.35
CA LEU A 54 -24.13 20.41 -15.63
C LEU A 54 -25.00 21.35 -14.74
N GLY A 55 -26.12 20.91 -14.14
CA GLY A 55 -27.05 21.82 -13.46
C GLY A 55 -27.42 21.39 -12.04
N ASP A 56 -26.81 22.07 -11.07
CA ASP A 56 -27.16 22.20 -9.65
C ASP A 56 -26.92 21.01 -8.71
N GLU A 57 -25.93 21.26 -7.84
CA GLU A 57 -25.79 20.76 -6.47
C GLU A 57 -25.67 19.25 -6.27
N LEU A 58 -24.40 18.80 -6.18
CA LEU A 58 -24.01 17.79 -5.20
C LEU A 58 -24.21 18.37 -3.78
N HIS A 59 -25.47 18.55 -3.36
CA HIS A 59 -25.83 18.85 -1.98
C HIS A 59 -26.70 17.73 -1.42
N GLY A 60 -26.20 17.14 -0.33
CA GLY A 60 -27.02 16.56 0.73
C GLY A 60 -27.94 15.41 0.34
N GLY A 61 -27.39 14.28 -0.09
CA GLY A 61 -28.15 13.03 -0.17
C GLY A 61 -28.18 12.32 1.18
N SER A 62 -29.35 12.25 1.82
CA SER A 62 -29.65 11.38 2.96
C SER A 62 -29.17 9.93 2.72
N PRO A 63 -28.74 9.17 3.76
CA PRO A 63 -28.23 7.79 3.63
C PRO A 63 -29.16 6.77 2.93
N ASP A 64 -30.42 7.15 2.65
CA ASP A 64 -31.46 6.29 2.09
C ASP A 64 -31.64 6.36 0.56
N SER A 65 -30.94 7.26 -0.16
CA SER A 65 -31.02 7.30 -1.63
C SER A 65 -30.20 6.17 -2.25
N SER A 66 -30.84 5.33 -3.08
CA SER A 66 -30.15 4.21 -3.75
C SER A 66 -29.31 4.75 -4.91
N PRO A 67 -28.06 4.29 -5.10
CA PRO A 67 -27.20 4.81 -6.16
C PRO A 67 -27.80 4.54 -7.53
N ASP A 68 -27.68 5.49 -8.47
CA ASP A 68 -28.12 5.32 -9.85
C ASP A 68 -27.16 4.39 -10.62
N LEU A 69 -27.33 3.09 -10.41
CA LEU A 69 -26.59 2.04 -11.11
C LEU A 69 -26.85 2.08 -12.62
N SER A 70 -27.96 2.67 -13.09
CA SER A 70 -28.27 2.76 -14.52
C SER A 70 -27.30 3.70 -15.25
N LEU A 71 -26.89 4.79 -14.62
CA LEU A 71 -25.87 5.70 -15.16
C LEU A 71 -24.49 5.03 -15.16
N TYR A 72 -24.16 4.32 -14.08
CA TYR A 72 -22.90 3.60 -13.97
C TYR A 72 -22.79 2.49 -15.02
N ALA A 73 -23.88 1.75 -15.27
CA ALA A 73 -23.95 0.74 -16.34
C ALA A 73 -23.73 1.37 -17.73
N LYS A 74 -24.32 2.54 -18.01
CA LYS A 74 -24.11 3.27 -19.29
C LYS A 74 -22.67 3.74 -19.49
N ILE A 75 -21.88 3.88 -18.44
CA ILE A 75 -20.47 4.28 -18.52
C ILE A 75 -19.55 3.05 -18.59
N PHE A 76 -19.75 2.06 -17.73
CA PHE A 76 -18.83 0.93 -17.57
C PHE A 76 -19.17 -0.29 -18.42
N ASN A 77 -20.44 -0.44 -18.82
CA ASN A 77 -20.97 -1.63 -19.50
C ASN A 77 -21.53 -1.32 -20.90
N ASN A 78 -21.27 -0.13 -21.45
CA ASN A 78 -21.72 0.21 -22.81
C ASN A 78 -21.01 -0.70 -23.83
N PRO A 79 -21.75 -1.48 -24.64
CA PRO A 79 -21.15 -2.41 -25.60
C PRO A 79 -20.40 -1.68 -26.73
N ASN A 80 -20.77 -0.44 -27.06
CA ASN A 80 -20.03 0.37 -28.01
C ASN A 80 -18.78 0.95 -27.33
N GLU A 81 -17.60 0.51 -27.76
CA GLU A 81 -16.32 0.88 -27.17
C GLU A 81 -16.01 2.38 -27.30
N GLU A 82 -16.27 2.99 -28.46
CA GLU A 82 -16.01 4.42 -28.68
C GLU A 82 -16.87 5.29 -27.75
N ASP A 83 -18.17 5.00 -27.68
CA ASP A 83 -19.09 5.68 -26.78
C ASP A 83 -18.74 5.42 -25.31
N ARG A 84 -18.30 4.20 -24.97
CA ARG A 84 -17.84 3.83 -23.63
C ARG A 84 -16.64 4.67 -23.22
N LEU A 85 -15.60 4.73 -24.04
CA LEU A 85 -14.38 5.49 -23.79
C LEU A 85 -14.65 6.99 -23.70
N LYS A 86 -15.53 7.53 -24.54
CA LYS A 86 -15.95 8.94 -24.48
C LYS A 86 -16.66 9.28 -23.17
N ARG A 87 -17.62 8.44 -22.75
CA ARG A 87 -18.34 8.60 -21.47
C ARG A 87 -17.41 8.43 -20.28
N LEU A 88 -16.48 7.47 -20.34
CA LEU A 88 -15.49 7.22 -19.30
C LEU A 88 -14.54 8.41 -19.14
N THR A 89 -14.07 9.00 -20.24
CA THR A 89 -13.21 10.19 -20.23
C THR A 89 -13.90 11.35 -19.54
N LYS A 90 -15.14 11.65 -19.94
CA LYS A 90 -15.96 12.68 -19.29
C LYS A 90 -16.18 12.40 -17.79
N TYR A 91 -16.49 11.16 -17.43
CA TYR A 91 -16.67 10.75 -16.04
C TYR A 91 -15.40 10.96 -15.21
N LYS A 92 -14.24 10.61 -15.77
CA LYS A 92 -12.94 10.82 -15.14
C LYS A 92 -12.65 12.32 -14.93
N GLU A 93 -12.76 13.11 -15.99
CA GLU A 93 -12.36 14.53 -15.99
C GLU A 93 -13.30 15.45 -15.21
N GLU A 94 -14.61 15.22 -15.28
CA GLU A 94 -15.60 16.14 -14.70
C GLU A 94 -16.06 15.74 -13.30
N LEU A 95 -15.92 14.46 -12.92
CA LEU A 95 -16.43 13.95 -11.63
C LEU A 95 -15.31 13.38 -10.77
N LEU A 96 -14.54 12.40 -11.26
CA LEU A 96 -13.56 11.72 -10.42
C LEU A 96 -12.35 12.61 -10.08
N TYR A 97 -11.70 13.19 -11.08
CA TYR A 97 -10.47 13.93 -10.86
C TYR A 97 -10.65 15.16 -9.96
N PRO A 98 -11.68 16.01 -10.16
CA PRO A 98 -11.91 17.17 -9.32
C PRO A 98 -12.23 16.81 -7.85
N ASP A 99 -12.78 15.62 -7.60
CA ASP A 99 -13.19 15.18 -6.26
C ASP A 99 -12.11 14.40 -5.50
N LEU A 100 -11.27 13.66 -6.21
CA LEU A 100 -10.42 12.63 -5.62
C LEU A 100 -8.91 12.91 -5.71
N LEU A 101 -8.47 13.70 -6.68
CA LEU A 101 -7.05 14.04 -6.85
C LEU A 101 -6.68 15.28 -6.03
N ILE A 102 -5.41 15.36 -5.63
CA ILE A 102 -4.83 16.51 -4.95
C ILE A 102 -4.91 17.77 -5.83
N ASP A 103 -5.01 18.95 -5.22
CA ASP A 103 -4.72 20.18 -5.94
C ASP A 103 -3.19 20.29 -6.13
N LYS A 104 -2.75 20.19 -7.38
CA LYS A 104 -1.32 20.29 -7.74
C LYS A 104 -0.66 21.60 -7.33
N ASN A 105 -1.44 22.65 -7.06
CA ASN A 105 -0.92 23.94 -6.61
C ASN A 105 -0.86 24.05 -5.08
N ASN A 106 -1.44 23.10 -4.35
CA ASN A 106 -1.56 23.14 -2.89
C ASN A 106 -1.13 21.81 -2.24
N VAL A 107 0.14 21.47 -2.41
CA VAL A 107 0.74 20.30 -1.76
C VAL A 107 1.08 20.61 -0.29
N PRO A 108 0.68 19.77 0.68
CA PRO A 108 0.95 20.00 2.10
C PRO A 108 2.43 20.11 2.45
N ASP A 109 2.78 20.99 3.39
CA ASP A 109 4.15 21.17 3.92
C ASP A 109 4.74 19.87 4.49
N SER A 110 3.89 19.00 5.05
CA SER A 110 4.29 17.70 5.60
C SER A 110 4.96 16.79 4.56
N TYR A 111 4.53 16.85 3.29
CA TYR A 111 5.18 16.13 2.20
C TYR A 111 6.63 16.60 2.02
N PHE A 112 6.83 17.91 1.95
CA PHE A 112 8.15 18.50 1.75
C PHE A 112 9.06 18.30 2.96
N ALA A 113 8.52 18.39 4.17
CA ALA A 113 9.24 18.08 5.39
C ALA A 113 9.78 16.64 5.37
N LEU A 114 8.97 15.68 4.92
CA LEU A 114 9.39 14.29 4.74
C LEU A 114 10.48 14.17 3.67
N GLN A 115 10.35 14.81 2.52
CA GLN A 115 11.39 14.77 1.47
C GLN A 115 12.72 15.36 1.96
N LEU A 116 12.71 16.46 2.71
CA LEU A 116 13.91 17.06 3.30
C LEU A 116 14.55 16.15 4.35
N LYS A 117 13.75 15.51 5.21
CA LYS A 117 14.24 14.52 6.19
C LYS A 117 14.96 13.39 5.47
N ILE A 118 14.33 12.80 4.46
CA ILE A 118 14.89 11.71 3.66
C ILE A 118 16.21 12.14 3.00
N ALA A 119 16.29 13.34 2.43
CA ALA A 119 17.52 13.84 1.79
C ALA A 119 18.67 14.02 2.81
N ARG A 120 18.38 14.48 4.03
CA ARG A 120 19.37 14.61 5.10
C ARG A 120 19.90 13.28 5.58
N GLU A 121 18.99 12.33 5.83
CA GLU A 121 19.34 10.97 6.26
C GLU A 121 20.20 10.23 5.21
N ARG A 122 20.17 10.67 3.95
CA ARG A 122 20.97 10.12 2.84
C ARG A 122 22.31 10.82 2.63
N GLY A 123 22.72 11.73 3.52
CA GLY A 123 23.95 12.51 3.33
C GLY A 123 23.92 13.48 2.15
N GLN A 124 22.75 13.66 1.51
CA GLN A 124 22.53 14.60 0.40
C GLN A 124 22.30 16.04 0.92
N ALA A 125 22.57 16.30 2.21
CA ALA A 125 22.42 17.62 2.80
C ALA A 125 23.31 18.69 2.12
N GLY A 126 24.45 18.28 1.56
CA GLY A 126 25.30 19.15 0.74
C GLY A 126 24.69 19.51 -0.62
N ASP A 127 23.94 18.59 -1.23
CA ASP A 127 23.24 18.78 -2.52
C ASP A 127 21.95 19.61 -2.38
N LEU A 128 21.39 19.69 -1.16
CA LEU A 128 20.23 20.54 -0.84
C LEU A 128 20.56 22.04 -0.82
N GLY A 129 21.85 22.42 -0.90
CA GLY A 129 22.28 23.82 -0.83
C GLY A 129 21.82 24.52 0.45
N ASN A 130 21.25 25.73 0.32
CA ASN A 130 20.75 26.53 1.45
C ASN A 130 19.36 26.12 1.97
N ILE A 131 18.73 25.06 1.42
CA ILE A 131 17.37 24.66 1.79
C ILE A 131 17.40 23.93 3.14
N LYS A 132 17.09 24.64 4.22
CA LYS A 132 17.07 24.11 5.59
C LYS A 132 15.66 23.94 6.13
N ASN A 133 14.67 24.61 5.57
CA ASN A 133 13.28 24.51 6.01
C ASN A 133 12.36 24.38 4.80
N VAL A 134 11.13 23.90 5.05
CA VAL A 134 10.09 23.80 4.01
C VAL A 134 9.78 25.17 3.40
N SER A 135 9.90 26.25 4.18
CA SER A 135 9.75 27.63 3.73
C SER A 135 10.76 28.06 2.67
N ASP A 136 11.92 27.39 2.61
CA ASP A 136 13.01 27.74 1.70
C ASP A 136 12.86 27.07 0.33
N ILE A 137 11.86 26.17 0.18
CA ILE A 137 11.56 25.50 -1.08
C ILE A 137 10.80 26.48 -1.98
N ASP A 138 11.39 26.79 -3.12
CA ASP A 138 10.82 27.71 -4.09
C ASP A 138 9.51 27.18 -4.71
N GLN A 139 8.68 28.11 -5.20
CA GLN A 139 7.37 27.79 -5.76
C GLN A 139 7.46 26.85 -6.97
N SER A 140 8.49 26.95 -7.81
CA SER A 140 8.61 26.11 -9.00
C SER A 140 8.86 24.64 -8.62
N THR A 141 9.68 24.39 -7.59
CA THR A 141 9.89 23.05 -7.03
C THR A 141 8.60 22.49 -6.44
N ARG A 142 7.81 23.32 -5.74
CA ARG A 142 6.52 22.89 -5.17
C ARG A 142 5.51 22.51 -6.26
N LEU A 143 5.40 23.33 -7.30
CA LEU A 143 4.52 23.05 -8.46
C LEU A 143 4.96 21.80 -9.23
N ALA A 144 6.27 21.59 -9.43
CA ALA A 144 6.78 20.39 -10.08
C ALA A 144 6.50 19.12 -9.28
N ALA A 145 6.62 19.19 -7.94
CA ALA A 145 6.22 18.11 -7.05
C ALA A 145 4.72 17.83 -7.14
N GLY A 146 3.89 18.88 -7.05
CA GLY A 146 2.44 18.78 -7.13
C GLY A 146 1.93 18.21 -8.45
N GLU A 147 2.50 18.61 -9.58
CA GLU A 147 2.17 18.04 -10.89
C GLU A 147 2.47 16.54 -10.93
N THR A 148 3.61 16.10 -10.38
CA THR A 148 3.91 14.66 -10.38
C THR A 148 3.00 13.86 -9.47
N ILE A 149 2.74 14.36 -8.25
CA ILE A 149 1.81 13.70 -7.32
C ILE A 149 0.43 13.57 -7.98
N TYR A 150 -0.05 14.65 -8.61
CA TYR A 150 -1.32 14.65 -9.35
C TYR A 150 -1.34 13.60 -10.45
N GLN A 151 -0.31 13.54 -11.30
CA GLN A 151 -0.25 12.57 -12.40
C GLN A 151 -0.14 11.12 -11.91
N ASP A 152 0.60 10.86 -10.83
CA ASP A 152 0.69 9.52 -10.24
C ASP A 152 -0.63 9.09 -9.58
N GLN A 153 -1.33 10.00 -8.89
CA GLN A 153 -2.68 9.74 -8.38
C GLN A 153 -3.68 9.51 -9.52
N LYS A 154 -3.62 10.33 -10.58
CA LYS A 154 -4.46 10.17 -11.78
C LYS A 154 -4.22 8.80 -12.40
N LYS A 155 -2.96 8.42 -12.62
CA LYS A 155 -2.62 7.15 -13.28
C LYS A 155 -3.01 5.93 -12.45
N SER A 156 -2.79 5.96 -11.13
CA SER A 156 -3.23 4.89 -10.24
C SER A 156 -4.75 4.74 -10.18
N LEU A 157 -5.51 5.85 -10.21
CA LEU A 157 -6.97 5.81 -10.33
C LEU A 157 -7.43 5.29 -11.69
N ASP A 158 -6.79 5.75 -12.76
CA ASP A 158 -7.08 5.33 -14.13
C ASP A 158 -6.95 3.82 -14.29
N ASN A 159 -5.95 3.18 -13.66
CA ASN A 159 -5.80 1.72 -13.68
C ASN A 159 -7.07 0.98 -13.19
N TRP A 160 -7.74 1.49 -12.16
CA TRP A 160 -8.99 0.92 -11.67
C TRP A 160 -10.15 1.19 -12.62
N VAL A 161 -10.31 2.45 -13.02
CA VAL A 161 -11.45 2.90 -13.84
C VAL A 161 -11.40 2.27 -15.23
N ASP A 162 -10.23 2.23 -15.84
CA ASP A 162 -10.01 1.64 -17.16
C ASP A 162 -10.18 0.11 -17.12
N TYR A 163 -9.68 -0.58 -16.09
CA TYR A 163 -9.92 -2.02 -15.95
C TYR A 163 -11.39 -2.35 -15.73
N LEU A 164 -12.07 -1.68 -14.79
CA LEU A 164 -13.49 -1.93 -14.50
C LEU A 164 -14.41 -1.66 -15.71
N SER A 165 -13.99 -0.80 -16.65
CA SER A 165 -14.72 -0.52 -17.88
C SER A 165 -14.27 -1.36 -19.08
N SER A 166 -13.22 -2.18 -18.91
CA SER A 166 -12.71 -3.07 -19.95
C SER A 166 -13.54 -4.36 -20.08
N PRO A 167 -13.51 -5.03 -21.24
CA PRO A 167 -14.10 -6.36 -21.41
C PRO A 167 -13.52 -7.42 -20.46
N ASP A 168 -12.29 -7.22 -19.99
CA ASP A 168 -11.57 -8.14 -19.09
C ASP A 168 -12.10 -8.11 -17.64
N ALA A 169 -13.00 -7.19 -17.32
CA ALA A 169 -13.67 -7.10 -16.03
C ALA A 169 -15.16 -7.45 -16.18
N PRO A 170 -15.53 -8.75 -16.33
CA PRO A 170 -16.91 -9.22 -16.53
C PRO A 170 -17.72 -9.20 -15.23
N TYR A 171 -17.57 -8.15 -14.43
CA TYR A 171 -18.28 -7.98 -13.18
C TYR A 171 -19.64 -7.29 -13.39
N PRO A 172 -20.64 -7.60 -12.56
CA PRO A 172 -21.91 -6.87 -12.54
C PRO A 172 -21.72 -5.40 -12.13
N THR A 173 -22.67 -4.53 -12.52
CA THR A 173 -22.58 -3.07 -12.31
C THR A 173 -22.44 -2.72 -10.84
N TRP A 174 -23.20 -3.41 -9.98
CA TRP A 174 -23.17 -3.17 -8.54
C TRP A 174 -21.77 -3.37 -7.97
N PHE A 175 -21.03 -4.37 -8.46
CA PHE A 175 -19.70 -4.68 -7.96
C PHE A 175 -18.67 -3.68 -8.46
N LYS A 176 -18.78 -3.24 -9.72
CA LYS A 176 -17.93 -2.17 -10.27
C LYS A 176 -18.12 -0.86 -9.50
N TYR A 177 -19.37 -0.51 -9.16
CA TYR A 177 -19.69 0.67 -8.36
C TYR A 177 -19.16 0.55 -6.93
N TYR A 178 -19.41 -0.59 -6.28
CA TYR A 178 -18.95 -0.89 -4.93
C TYR A 178 -17.42 -0.85 -4.81
N THR A 179 -16.72 -1.39 -5.80
CA THR A 179 -15.25 -1.39 -5.90
C THR A 179 -14.72 0.04 -6.02
N LEU A 180 -15.14 0.80 -7.04
CA LEU A 180 -14.61 2.15 -7.25
C LEU A 180 -14.91 3.09 -6.08
N THR A 181 -16.13 3.00 -5.52
CA THR A 181 -16.52 3.79 -4.36
C THR A 181 -15.66 3.48 -3.15
N SER A 182 -15.36 2.20 -2.92
CA SER A 182 -14.48 1.77 -1.83
C SER A 182 -13.03 2.21 -2.04
N VAL A 183 -12.45 1.95 -3.23
CA VAL A 183 -11.08 2.33 -3.59
C VAL A 183 -10.87 3.84 -3.50
N SER A 184 -11.88 4.65 -3.84
CA SER A 184 -11.80 6.12 -3.71
C SER A 184 -11.57 6.61 -2.26
N LYS A 185 -11.82 5.75 -1.26
CA LYS A 185 -11.66 6.04 0.18
C LYS A 185 -10.49 5.29 0.81
N MET A 186 -9.75 4.48 0.04
CA MET A 186 -8.63 3.68 0.50
C MET A 186 -7.31 4.42 0.26
N GLY A 187 -6.45 4.41 1.29
CA GLY A 187 -5.09 4.90 1.26
C GLY A 187 -4.09 3.77 1.01
N VAL A 188 -2.88 3.92 1.51
CA VAL A 188 -1.80 2.94 1.36
C VAL A 188 -2.12 1.66 2.14
N TYR A 189 -1.80 0.50 1.54
CA TYR A 189 -1.85 -0.80 2.19
C TYR A 189 -0.69 -0.97 3.19
N ASP A 190 -1.01 -1.20 4.45
CA ASP A 190 -0.07 -1.52 5.51
C ASP A 190 0.08 -3.05 5.61
N LYS A 191 1.24 -3.56 5.18
CA LYS A 191 1.56 -4.99 5.20
C LYS A 191 1.68 -5.56 6.61
N ALA A 192 2.08 -4.76 7.61
CA ALA A 192 2.23 -5.26 8.97
C ALA A 192 0.87 -5.46 9.62
N LYS A 193 -0.07 -4.57 9.31
CA LYS A 193 -1.43 -4.58 9.86
C LYS A 193 -2.44 -5.31 8.98
N HIS A 194 -2.05 -5.72 7.78
CA HIS A 194 -2.93 -6.33 6.77
C HIS A 194 -4.18 -5.46 6.50
N GLU A 195 -4.01 -4.14 6.45
CA GLU A 195 -5.13 -3.20 6.31
C GLU A 195 -4.78 -1.99 5.44
N PHE A 196 -5.79 -1.40 4.80
CA PHE A 196 -5.64 -0.12 4.12
C PHE A 196 -5.89 1.04 5.09
N SER A 197 -5.01 2.03 5.05
CA SER A 197 -5.29 3.32 5.69
C SER A 197 -6.49 4.00 5.02
N LYS A 198 -7.10 4.96 5.72
CA LYS A 198 -8.20 5.76 5.15
C LYS A 198 -7.64 6.93 4.34
N ARG A 199 -8.26 7.20 3.19
CA ARG A 199 -7.99 8.39 2.38
C ARG A 199 -8.96 9.50 2.76
N THR A 200 -8.44 10.65 3.18
CA THR A 200 -9.21 11.89 3.26
C THR A 200 -9.24 12.54 1.87
N LYS A 201 -10.35 13.20 1.51
CA LYS A 201 -10.45 13.84 0.19
C LYS A 201 -9.48 15.05 0.10
N LYS A 202 -8.80 15.17 -1.04
CA LYS A 202 -7.92 16.27 -1.51
C LYS A 202 -6.58 16.56 -0.80
N ASP A 203 -6.39 16.17 0.47
CA ASP A 203 -5.13 16.51 1.18
C ASP A 203 -4.07 15.40 1.15
N THR A 204 -4.40 14.22 0.62
CA THR A 204 -3.43 13.12 0.55
C THR A 204 -2.46 13.29 -0.62
N THR A 205 -1.18 13.02 -0.39
CA THR A 205 -0.15 12.90 -1.43
C THR A 205 0.04 11.45 -1.91
N THR A 206 -0.71 10.49 -1.35
CA THR A 206 -0.55 9.07 -1.68
C THR A 206 -1.32 8.71 -2.94
N ILE A 207 -0.80 7.78 -3.74
CA ILE A 207 -1.52 7.16 -4.86
C ILE A 207 -2.67 6.27 -4.36
N PHE A 208 -3.57 5.87 -5.26
CA PHE A 208 -4.60 4.87 -4.94
C PHE A 208 -3.95 3.48 -4.81
N PRO A 209 -4.58 2.55 -4.05
CA PRO A 209 -4.15 1.16 -3.99
C PRO A 209 -3.86 0.55 -5.36
N ASP A 210 -2.88 -0.35 -5.44
CA ASP A 210 -2.64 -1.11 -6.65
C ASP A 210 -3.83 -2.03 -6.96
N LEU A 211 -4.20 -2.10 -8.24
CA LEU A 211 -5.13 -3.09 -8.73
C LEU A 211 -4.43 -4.45 -8.82
N ASN A 212 -4.90 -5.42 -8.02
CA ASN A 212 -4.60 -6.82 -8.16
C ASN A 212 -5.87 -7.52 -8.67
N ARG A 213 -5.84 -7.92 -9.95
CA ARG A 213 -7.02 -8.49 -10.64
C ARG A 213 -7.47 -9.82 -10.02
N GLU A 214 -6.52 -10.63 -9.56
CA GLU A 214 -6.77 -11.93 -8.91
C GLU A 214 -7.45 -11.72 -7.54
N ALA A 215 -6.91 -10.81 -6.73
CA ALA A 215 -7.52 -10.41 -5.46
C ALA A 215 -8.91 -9.81 -5.65
N LEU A 216 -9.12 -9.01 -6.69
CA LEU A 216 -10.43 -8.44 -6.99
C LEU A 216 -11.44 -9.52 -7.43
N SER A 217 -11.00 -10.47 -8.25
CA SER A 217 -11.82 -11.61 -8.66
C SER A 217 -12.22 -12.47 -7.46
N TYR A 218 -11.26 -12.80 -6.60
CA TYR A 218 -11.53 -13.52 -5.35
C TYR A 218 -12.53 -12.74 -4.49
N THR A 219 -12.34 -11.42 -4.35
CA THR A 219 -13.24 -10.52 -3.61
C THR A 219 -14.67 -10.59 -4.14
N TYR A 220 -14.85 -10.57 -5.46
CA TYR A 220 -16.17 -10.74 -6.09
C TYR A 220 -16.78 -12.10 -5.75
N ASP A 221 -16.01 -13.18 -5.96
CA ASP A 221 -16.50 -14.55 -5.78
C ASP A 221 -17.00 -14.81 -4.35
N VAL A 222 -16.26 -14.34 -3.34
CA VAL A 222 -16.66 -14.54 -1.94
C VAL A 222 -17.87 -13.70 -1.55
N LEU A 223 -18.01 -12.49 -2.09
CA LEU A 223 -19.19 -11.64 -1.89
C LEU A 223 -20.43 -12.24 -2.55
N GLU A 224 -20.30 -12.74 -3.78
CA GLU A 224 -21.38 -13.40 -4.50
C GLU A 224 -21.84 -14.66 -3.76
N LYS A 225 -20.91 -15.52 -3.34
CA LYS A 225 -21.21 -16.75 -2.58
C LYS A 225 -21.92 -16.44 -1.27
N HIS A 226 -21.42 -15.48 -0.49
CA HIS A 226 -21.94 -15.17 0.82
C HIS A 226 -23.28 -14.42 0.77
N TYR A 227 -23.38 -13.35 -0.04
CA TYR A 227 -24.55 -12.48 -0.03
C TYR A 227 -25.64 -12.84 -1.04
N LEU A 228 -25.29 -13.41 -2.19
CA LEU A 228 -26.24 -13.65 -3.28
C LEU A 228 -26.64 -15.13 -3.37
N LYS A 229 -25.71 -16.04 -3.09
CA LYS A 229 -25.96 -17.49 -3.13
C LYS A 229 -26.19 -18.12 -1.75
N HIS A 230 -25.99 -17.35 -0.67
CA HIS A 230 -26.11 -17.82 0.72
C HIS A 230 -25.36 -19.12 1.01
N GLN A 231 -24.18 -19.28 0.40
CA GLN A 231 -23.32 -20.44 0.59
C GLN A 231 -22.46 -20.25 1.84
N GLN A 232 -22.34 -21.30 2.66
CA GLN A 232 -21.35 -21.31 3.73
C GLN A 232 -19.94 -21.38 3.12
N LEU A 233 -19.06 -20.55 3.66
CA LEU A 233 -17.64 -20.57 3.32
C LEU A 233 -16.90 -21.32 4.41
N ASP A 234 -16.01 -22.23 4.02
CA ASP A 234 -15.17 -23.02 4.93
C ASP A 234 -13.98 -22.20 5.45
N ASN A 235 -14.29 -21.05 6.07
CA ASN A 235 -13.33 -20.16 6.70
C ASN A 235 -14.05 -19.16 7.64
N ASP A 236 -13.95 -19.39 8.95
CA ASP A 236 -14.60 -18.58 9.98
C ASP A 236 -14.10 -17.13 10.03
N GLU A 237 -12.80 -16.92 9.76
CA GLU A 237 -12.20 -15.58 9.73
C GLU A 237 -12.75 -14.78 8.54
N LEU A 238 -12.78 -15.39 7.36
CA LEU A 238 -13.34 -14.79 6.15
C LEU A 238 -14.83 -14.49 6.31
N THR A 239 -15.59 -15.39 6.95
CA THR A 239 -17.02 -15.17 7.21
C THR A 239 -17.24 -13.94 8.08
N LYS A 240 -16.47 -13.78 9.17
CA LYS A 240 -16.52 -12.58 10.03
C LYS A 240 -16.13 -11.30 9.28
N ILE A 241 -15.15 -11.37 8.37
CA ILE A 241 -14.78 -10.23 7.52
C ILE A 241 -15.94 -9.88 6.58
N LEU A 242 -16.54 -10.89 5.96
CA LEU A 242 -17.63 -10.73 5.01
C LEU A 242 -18.84 -10.10 5.69
N ASP A 243 -19.23 -10.48 6.91
CA ASP A 243 -20.36 -9.89 7.65
C ASP A 243 -20.29 -8.35 7.77
N THR A 244 -19.08 -7.78 7.72
CA THR A 244 -18.87 -6.32 7.74
C THR A 244 -19.17 -5.63 6.41
N ALA A 245 -19.26 -6.38 5.31
CA ALA A 245 -19.33 -5.91 3.92
C ALA A 245 -18.27 -4.84 3.58
N ASN A 246 -17.16 -4.80 4.31
CA ASN A 246 -16.14 -3.79 4.13
C ASN A 246 -15.15 -4.23 3.05
N PHE A 247 -15.23 -3.59 1.87
CA PHE A 247 -14.40 -3.92 0.72
C PHE A 247 -12.92 -3.89 1.06
N SER A 248 -12.44 -2.89 1.83
CA SER A 248 -11.02 -2.79 2.11
C SER A 248 -10.51 -3.97 2.93
N LYS A 249 -11.31 -4.51 3.85
CA LYS A 249 -10.97 -5.71 4.64
C LYS A 249 -11.02 -6.97 3.78
N ILE A 250 -12.06 -7.14 2.97
CA ILE A 250 -12.21 -8.30 2.09
C ILE A 250 -11.08 -8.33 1.05
N TYR A 251 -10.80 -7.18 0.44
CA TYR A 251 -9.73 -7.03 -0.55
C TYR A 251 -8.34 -7.18 0.07
N SER A 252 -8.12 -6.73 1.32
CA SER A 252 -6.87 -7.01 2.05
C SER A 252 -6.65 -8.51 2.24
N PHE A 253 -7.67 -9.22 2.71
CA PHE A 253 -7.62 -10.68 2.83
C PHE A 253 -7.35 -11.36 1.48
N ALA A 254 -7.99 -10.87 0.41
CA ALA A 254 -7.80 -11.39 -0.94
C ALA A 254 -6.38 -11.13 -1.48
N ILE A 255 -5.80 -9.96 -1.19
CA ILE A 255 -4.39 -9.65 -1.51
C ILE A 255 -3.47 -10.62 -0.78
N ASP A 256 -3.66 -10.88 0.51
CA ASP A 256 -2.81 -11.81 1.24
C ASP A 256 -2.86 -13.24 0.68
N LYS A 257 -3.98 -13.62 0.07
CA LYS A 257 -4.13 -14.91 -0.63
C LYS A 257 -3.57 -14.91 -2.06
N ALA A 258 -3.75 -13.81 -2.80
CA ALA A 258 -3.42 -13.72 -4.21
C ALA A 258 -1.98 -13.24 -4.46
N THR A 259 -1.36 -12.51 -3.53
CA THR A 259 -0.01 -11.99 -3.76
C THR A 259 0.97 -13.16 -3.70
N PRO A 260 1.79 -13.39 -4.74
CA PRO A 260 2.75 -14.50 -4.77
C PRO A 260 3.82 -14.41 -3.69
N ALA A 261 3.87 -13.40 -2.83
CA ALA A 261 4.72 -13.38 -1.64
C ALA A 261 4.05 -14.07 -0.44
N SER A 262 3.28 -15.13 -0.68
CA SER A 262 2.87 -16.08 0.36
C SER A 262 4.12 -16.56 1.10
N LYS A 263 3.99 -16.94 2.39
CA LYS A 263 5.14 -17.42 3.18
C LYS A 263 5.98 -18.48 2.44
N GLU A 264 5.33 -19.36 1.68
CA GLU A 264 5.95 -20.44 0.90
C GLU A 264 6.80 -19.93 -0.29
N ASN A 265 6.41 -18.82 -0.93
CA ASN A 265 7.18 -18.23 -2.02
C ASN A 265 8.28 -17.27 -1.52
N LYS A 266 8.17 -16.76 -0.30
CA LYS A 266 9.26 -15.95 0.30
C LYS A 266 10.52 -16.77 0.54
N GLU A 267 10.42 -18.08 0.76
CA GLU A 267 11.56 -19.00 0.88
C GLU A 267 12.30 -19.21 -0.44
N LYS A 268 11.61 -19.09 -1.58
CA LYS A 268 12.21 -19.13 -2.92
C LYS A 268 12.84 -17.78 -3.24
N ILE A 269 14.16 -17.68 -3.03
CA ILE A 269 14.94 -16.46 -3.29
C ILE A 269 15.58 -16.42 -4.67
N GLU A 270 15.56 -17.53 -5.42
CA GLU A 270 16.11 -17.59 -6.78
C GLU A 270 15.41 -16.62 -7.72
N GLY A 271 16.18 -15.94 -8.56
CA GLY A 271 15.70 -14.85 -9.38
C GLY A 271 16.79 -14.23 -10.24
N GLN A 272 16.47 -13.08 -10.82
CA GLN A 272 17.42 -12.32 -11.63
C GLN A 272 17.25 -10.81 -11.46
N TRP A 273 18.35 -10.09 -11.67
CA TRP A 273 18.36 -8.64 -11.77
C TRP A 273 17.95 -8.20 -13.17
N THR A 274 16.97 -7.31 -13.25
CA THR A 274 16.67 -6.53 -14.46
C THR A 274 17.19 -5.11 -14.27
N LYS A 275 17.89 -4.61 -15.28
CA LYS A 275 18.35 -3.21 -15.34
C LYS A 275 17.41 -2.42 -16.25
N PHE A 276 17.00 -1.24 -15.80
CA PHE A 276 16.33 -0.20 -16.58
C PHE A 276 17.31 0.96 -16.70
N ASN A 277 17.63 1.39 -17.93
CA ASN A 277 18.68 2.37 -18.14
C ASN A 277 18.18 3.79 -17.90
N GLN A 278 19.12 4.67 -17.53
CA GLN A 278 18.85 6.08 -17.46
C GLN A 278 18.31 6.60 -18.81
N GLY A 279 17.16 7.27 -18.77
CA GLY A 279 16.49 7.85 -19.94
C GLY A 279 15.54 6.91 -20.69
N ASP A 280 15.46 5.63 -20.31
CA ASP A 280 14.52 4.68 -20.90
C ASP A 280 13.05 5.11 -20.67
N ASP A 281 12.15 4.60 -21.52
CA ASP A 281 10.72 4.71 -21.27
C ASP A 281 10.34 3.95 -20.00
N ALA A 282 9.64 4.63 -19.10
CA ALA A 282 9.34 4.10 -17.77
C ALA A 282 8.24 3.02 -17.75
N THR A 283 7.59 2.73 -18.89
CA THR A 283 6.45 1.81 -18.95
C THR A 283 6.84 0.40 -18.50
N ALA A 284 7.97 -0.15 -18.96
CA ALA A 284 8.40 -1.49 -18.57
C ALA A 284 8.68 -1.61 -17.06
N LEU A 285 9.39 -0.62 -16.48
CA LEU A 285 9.62 -0.56 -15.03
C LEU A 285 8.29 -0.46 -14.29
N TYR A 286 7.45 0.49 -14.66
CA TYR A 286 6.16 0.74 -14.04
C TYR A 286 5.25 -0.50 -14.04
N GLU A 287 5.07 -1.13 -15.21
CA GLU A 287 4.20 -2.30 -15.39
C GLU A 287 4.69 -3.50 -14.60
N SER A 288 6.00 -3.73 -14.57
CA SER A 288 6.61 -4.85 -13.82
C SER A 288 6.42 -4.78 -12.30
N LEU A 289 6.01 -3.63 -11.76
CA LEU A 289 5.79 -3.42 -10.33
C LEU A 289 4.31 -3.47 -9.93
N GLN A 290 3.39 -3.37 -10.88
CA GLN A 290 1.95 -3.28 -10.60
C GLN A 290 1.41 -4.58 -9.98
N GLY A 291 0.51 -4.46 -9.01
CA GLY A 291 -0.21 -5.60 -8.44
C GLY A 291 0.61 -6.48 -7.47
N HIS A 292 1.92 -6.27 -7.37
CA HIS A 292 2.81 -6.97 -6.42
C HIS A 292 2.81 -6.36 -5.01
N GLY A 293 2.16 -5.20 -4.84
CA GLY A 293 2.05 -4.54 -3.55
C GLY A 293 3.42 -4.26 -2.94
N THR A 294 4.43 -3.87 -3.72
CA THR A 294 5.81 -3.68 -3.23
C THR A 294 5.88 -2.64 -2.10
N GLY A 295 4.96 -1.67 -2.12
CA GLY A 295 4.95 -0.53 -1.21
C GLY A 295 5.93 0.56 -1.65
N TRP A 296 6.66 0.39 -2.77
CA TRP A 296 7.59 1.38 -3.28
C TRP A 296 6.85 2.57 -3.89
N CYS A 297 7.34 3.79 -3.63
CA CYS A 297 6.84 5.05 -4.22
C CYS A 297 7.03 5.15 -5.75
N ILE A 298 7.42 4.06 -6.41
CA ILE A 298 7.81 3.92 -7.83
C ILE A 298 6.70 3.22 -8.62
N ALA A 299 5.67 2.74 -7.92
CA ALA A 299 4.44 2.25 -8.52
C ALA A 299 3.65 3.36 -9.26
N GLY A 300 4.10 4.62 -9.23
CA GLY A 300 3.61 5.71 -10.08
C GLY A 300 4.49 5.90 -11.34
N LYS A 301 3.86 5.96 -12.53
CA LYS A 301 4.57 6.02 -13.82
C LYS A 301 5.43 7.28 -13.95
N GLU A 302 4.97 8.43 -13.44
CA GLU A 302 5.73 9.67 -13.52
C GLU A 302 6.91 9.69 -12.54
N THR A 303 6.73 9.09 -11.36
CA THR A 303 7.86 8.88 -10.45
C THR A 303 8.91 7.93 -11.02
N ALA A 304 8.50 6.82 -11.66
CA ALA A 304 9.42 5.92 -12.37
C ALA A 304 10.19 6.66 -13.47
N ARG A 305 9.50 7.48 -14.28
CA ARG A 305 10.13 8.34 -15.30
C ARG A 305 11.13 9.32 -14.68
N ARG A 306 10.79 9.95 -13.56
CA ARG A 306 11.70 10.89 -12.87
C ARG A 306 12.96 10.19 -12.36
N TYR A 307 12.83 8.97 -11.85
CA TYR A 307 13.97 8.18 -11.38
C TYR A 307 14.88 7.77 -12.53
N LEU A 308 14.31 7.25 -13.63
CA LEU A 308 15.09 6.92 -14.82
C LEU A 308 15.74 8.14 -15.47
N LYS A 309 15.22 9.36 -15.31
CA LYS A 309 15.95 10.57 -15.76
C LYS A 309 17.23 10.82 -14.97
N ARG A 310 17.29 10.41 -13.70
CA ARG A 310 18.37 10.73 -12.76
C ARG A 310 19.44 9.65 -12.66
N GLY A 311 19.13 8.43 -13.07
CA GLY A 311 20.07 7.31 -13.13
C GLY A 311 19.41 6.00 -13.50
N ASP A 312 20.23 4.96 -13.64
CA ASP A 312 19.77 3.59 -13.83
C ASP A 312 18.90 3.11 -12.65
N PHE A 313 18.06 2.13 -12.92
CA PHE A 313 17.23 1.46 -11.92
C PHE A 313 17.40 -0.04 -12.02
N TYR A 314 17.54 -0.72 -10.88
CA TYR A 314 17.68 -2.18 -10.83
C TYR A 314 16.57 -2.77 -9.99
N VAL A 315 15.93 -3.83 -10.48
CA VAL A 315 14.97 -4.60 -9.72
C VAL A 315 15.37 -6.08 -9.74
N TYR A 316 15.40 -6.70 -8.58
CA TYR A 316 15.54 -8.15 -8.48
C TYR A 316 14.16 -8.80 -8.47
N TYR A 317 13.93 -9.70 -9.42
CA TYR A 317 12.70 -10.48 -9.51
C TYR A 317 12.97 -11.93 -9.14
N SER A 318 12.31 -12.43 -8.08
CA SER A 318 12.31 -13.85 -7.75
C SER A 318 11.31 -14.62 -8.63
N LYS A 319 11.52 -15.93 -8.71
CA LYS A 319 10.65 -16.85 -9.46
C LYS A 319 9.25 -16.93 -8.84
N ASP A 320 8.23 -16.88 -9.69
CA ASP A 320 6.86 -17.23 -9.33
C ASP A 320 6.61 -18.76 -9.35
N GLU A 321 5.37 -19.17 -9.11
CA GLU A 321 4.95 -20.57 -9.14
C GLU A 321 5.15 -21.24 -10.50
N LYS A 322 5.23 -20.44 -11.58
CA LYS A 322 5.50 -20.88 -12.95
C LYS A 322 7.00 -20.82 -13.30
N ASN A 323 7.87 -20.62 -12.31
CA ASN A 323 9.32 -20.44 -12.44
C ASN A 323 9.74 -19.23 -13.31
N GLN A 324 8.89 -18.22 -13.43
CA GLN A 324 9.21 -16.99 -14.17
C GLN A 324 9.67 -15.91 -13.19
N ASN A 325 10.71 -15.15 -13.55
CA ASN A 325 11.25 -14.08 -12.71
C ASN A 325 10.36 -12.83 -12.75
N THR A 326 9.22 -12.88 -12.05
CA THR A 326 8.16 -11.87 -12.13
C THR A 326 7.87 -11.21 -10.78
N ILE A 327 8.36 -11.74 -9.66
CA ILE A 327 8.05 -11.20 -8.33
C ILE A 327 9.13 -10.20 -7.89
N PRO A 328 8.88 -8.88 -7.89
CA PRO A 328 9.87 -7.90 -7.43
C PRO A 328 10.12 -8.01 -5.92
N ARG A 329 11.39 -8.11 -5.52
CA ARG A 329 11.81 -8.26 -4.10
C ARG A 329 12.75 -7.15 -3.63
N ILE A 330 13.64 -6.69 -4.51
CA ILE A 330 14.63 -5.66 -4.20
C ILE A 330 14.61 -4.59 -5.29
N ALA A 331 14.72 -3.32 -4.90
CA ALA A 331 14.92 -2.21 -5.80
C ALA A 331 16.19 -1.42 -5.43
N ILE A 332 17.01 -1.09 -6.43
CA ILE A 332 18.18 -0.21 -6.29
C ILE A 332 18.02 0.95 -7.26
N ARG A 333 18.00 2.17 -6.72
CA ARG A 333 17.93 3.42 -7.49
C ARG A 333 19.29 4.06 -7.59
N MET A 334 19.73 4.37 -8.80
CA MET A 334 20.91 5.22 -9.02
C MET A 334 20.51 6.69 -9.14
N GLU A 335 21.38 7.58 -8.71
CA GLU A 335 21.28 9.02 -8.92
C GLU A 335 22.68 9.60 -9.06
N GLY A 336 22.93 10.38 -10.12
CA GLY A 336 24.27 10.96 -10.34
C GLY A 336 25.38 9.91 -10.47
N GLY A 337 25.06 8.74 -11.02
CA GLY A 337 26.02 7.63 -11.24
C GLY A 337 26.35 6.79 -10.01
N LYS A 338 25.74 7.03 -8.85
CA LYS A 338 25.94 6.26 -7.62
C LYS A 338 24.62 5.69 -7.07
N VAL A 339 24.72 4.65 -6.24
CA VAL A 339 23.59 4.11 -5.50
C VAL A 339 23.05 5.19 -4.58
N ALA A 340 21.80 5.56 -4.79
CA ALA A 340 21.12 6.56 -3.98
C ALA A 340 20.14 5.91 -2.99
N GLU A 341 19.68 4.71 -3.30
CA GLU A 341 18.70 4.00 -2.48
C GLU A 341 18.67 2.50 -2.78
N VAL A 342 18.50 1.69 -1.72
CA VAL A 342 18.24 0.25 -1.77
C VAL A 342 17.01 -0.02 -0.91
N ARG A 343 15.99 -0.72 -1.45
CA ARG A 343 14.72 -1.02 -0.77
C ARG A 343 14.34 -2.48 -0.95
N GLY A 344 13.67 -3.02 0.06
CA GLY A 344 12.99 -4.32 -0.03
C GLY A 344 11.47 -4.18 0.04
N ILE A 345 10.78 -5.31 0.12
CA ILE A 345 9.31 -5.38 0.16
C ILE A 345 8.75 -5.73 1.55
N ALA A 346 9.58 -5.75 2.59
CA ALA A 346 9.13 -5.94 3.97
C ALA A 346 8.39 -4.69 4.50
N PRO A 347 7.76 -4.73 5.70
CA PRO A 347 7.11 -3.57 6.29
C PRO A 347 7.99 -2.30 6.26
N HIS A 348 7.38 -1.15 5.99
CA HIS A 348 8.06 0.14 5.79
C HIS A 348 9.13 0.14 4.68
N GLN A 349 9.06 -0.80 3.73
CA GLN A 349 10.02 -1.01 2.64
C GLN A 349 11.40 -1.52 3.10
N ASN A 350 11.46 -2.16 4.28
CA ASN A 350 12.67 -2.82 4.75
C ASN A 350 13.05 -4.02 3.86
N MET A 351 14.30 -4.46 4.02
CA MET A 351 14.80 -5.66 3.37
C MET A 351 14.24 -6.90 4.06
N GLU A 352 13.91 -7.93 3.28
CA GLU A 352 13.64 -9.25 3.83
C GLU A 352 14.97 -9.89 4.25
N ASP A 353 14.97 -10.58 5.39
CA ASP A 353 16.18 -11.14 6.00
C ASP A 353 16.94 -12.07 5.03
N ASN A 354 16.22 -12.88 4.24
CA ASN A 354 16.79 -13.79 3.26
C ASN A 354 17.17 -13.15 1.91
N MET A 355 16.96 -11.84 1.75
CA MET A 355 17.31 -11.07 0.55
C MET A 355 18.53 -10.16 0.78
N LEU A 356 19.01 -10.04 2.02
CA LEU A 356 20.13 -9.15 2.40
C LEU A 356 21.41 -9.44 1.59
N ASP A 357 21.79 -10.72 1.46
CA ASP A 357 23.02 -11.08 0.74
C ASP A 357 22.91 -10.82 -0.76
N ILE A 358 21.75 -11.09 -1.37
CA ILE A 358 21.47 -10.79 -2.78
C ILE A 358 21.54 -9.27 -3.03
N ALA A 359 20.97 -8.47 -2.14
CA ALA A 359 21.04 -7.02 -2.22
C ALA A 359 22.50 -6.55 -2.13
N LYS A 360 23.26 -7.07 -1.16
CA LYS A 360 24.67 -6.75 -0.91
C LYS A 360 25.57 -7.03 -2.07
N GLU A 361 25.47 -8.24 -2.62
CA GLU A 361 26.25 -8.63 -3.79
C GLU A 361 26.03 -7.64 -4.93
N LYS A 362 24.79 -7.19 -5.15
CA LYS A 362 24.48 -6.25 -6.22
C LYS A 362 24.96 -4.83 -5.93
N TYR A 363 24.65 -4.25 -4.77
CA TYR A 363 25.02 -2.86 -4.52
C TYR A 363 26.55 -2.70 -4.40
N HIS A 364 27.30 -3.72 -3.97
CA HIS A 364 28.77 -3.69 -3.98
C HIS A 364 29.38 -3.57 -5.38
N GLN A 365 28.67 -4.04 -6.41
CA GLN A 365 29.10 -3.89 -7.81
C GLN A 365 28.82 -2.48 -8.36
N LEU A 366 28.09 -1.64 -7.62
CA LEU A 366 27.64 -0.32 -8.08
C LEU A 366 28.39 0.79 -7.32
N PRO A 367 28.73 1.91 -7.98
CA PRO A 367 29.36 3.05 -7.30
C PRO A 367 28.52 3.56 -6.12
N GLY A 368 29.16 3.85 -4.99
CA GLY A 368 28.47 4.30 -3.76
C GLY A 368 27.76 3.21 -2.95
N GLY A 369 27.69 1.96 -3.42
CA GLY A 369 26.94 0.92 -2.72
C GLY A 369 27.50 0.52 -1.34
N LYS A 370 28.80 0.69 -1.08
CA LYS A 370 29.40 0.42 0.24
C LYS A 370 28.82 1.28 1.37
N GLU A 371 28.18 2.41 1.05
CA GLU A 371 27.49 3.25 2.04
C GLU A 371 26.31 2.50 2.70
N PHE A 372 25.84 1.38 2.14
CA PHE A 372 24.75 0.56 2.66
C PHE A 372 25.22 -0.61 3.54
N ASP A 373 26.53 -0.80 3.74
CA ASP A 373 27.07 -1.91 4.53
C ASP A 373 26.65 -1.88 5.99
N LYS A 374 26.52 -0.68 6.58
CA LYS A 374 26.03 -0.53 7.95
C LYS A 374 24.58 -1.01 8.06
N LYS A 375 23.71 -0.64 7.11
CA LYS A 375 22.31 -1.09 7.07
C LYS A 375 22.21 -2.61 6.97
N ASP A 376 23.04 -3.24 6.15
CA ASP A 376 23.12 -4.70 6.06
C ASP A 376 23.53 -5.34 7.40
N ALA A 377 24.59 -4.83 8.02
CA ALA A 377 25.09 -5.34 9.30
C ALA A 377 24.05 -5.16 10.43
N ASP A 378 23.45 -3.98 10.53
CA ASP A 378 22.43 -3.66 11.53
C ASP A 378 21.21 -4.57 11.35
N MET A 379 20.71 -4.76 10.13
CA MET A 379 19.56 -5.64 9.88
C MET A 379 19.86 -7.11 10.18
N LYS A 380 21.07 -7.61 9.88
CA LYS A 380 21.49 -8.97 10.26
C LYS A 380 21.51 -9.17 11.77
N LEU A 381 22.03 -8.20 12.51
CA LEU A 381 22.07 -8.26 13.98
C LEU A 381 20.67 -8.14 14.58
N LEU A 382 19.80 -7.29 14.03
CA LEU A 382 18.41 -7.18 14.45
C LEU A 382 17.64 -8.50 14.22
N THR A 383 17.82 -9.14 13.07
CA THR A 383 17.25 -10.48 12.78
C THR A 383 17.72 -11.53 13.78
N LEU A 384 19.02 -11.55 14.12
CA LEU A 384 19.56 -12.45 15.13
C LEU A 384 18.88 -12.25 16.49
N ILE A 385 18.74 -10.99 16.92
CA ILE A 385 18.11 -10.63 18.20
C ILE A 385 16.62 -10.98 18.21
N ASP A 386 15.90 -10.72 17.13
CA ASP A 386 14.49 -11.08 16.98
C ASP A 386 14.29 -12.60 17.10
N ASN A 387 15.11 -13.39 16.40
CA ASN A 387 15.08 -14.85 16.49
C ASN A 387 15.40 -15.37 17.89
N LYS A 388 16.42 -14.80 18.56
CA LYS A 388 16.72 -15.13 19.97
C LYS A 388 15.54 -14.82 20.89
N THR A 389 14.93 -13.64 20.72
CA THR A 389 13.79 -13.20 21.51
C THR A 389 12.59 -14.12 21.33
N LYS A 390 12.26 -14.50 20.08
CA LYS A 390 11.19 -15.45 19.77
C LYS A 390 11.42 -16.84 20.39
N ASN A 391 12.68 -17.25 20.51
CA ASN A 391 13.08 -18.51 21.11
C ASN A 391 13.36 -18.41 22.64
N ASN A 392 13.04 -17.29 23.28
CA ASN A 392 13.33 -17.02 24.70
C ASN A 392 14.81 -17.22 25.08
N GLN A 393 15.73 -16.93 24.16
CA GLN A 393 17.17 -16.98 24.39
C GLN A 393 17.66 -15.65 24.97
N GLU A 394 18.63 -15.71 25.88
CA GLU A 394 19.24 -14.50 26.44
C GLU A 394 20.05 -13.74 25.39
N LEU A 395 20.00 -12.40 25.49
CA LEU A 395 20.83 -11.50 24.68
C LEU A 395 22.15 -11.24 25.38
N THR A 396 23.23 -11.11 24.60
CA THR A 396 24.54 -10.72 25.09
C THR A 396 24.59 -9.22 25.44
N LYS A 397 25.62 -8.79 26.18
CA LYS A 397 25.80 -7.37 26.50
C LYS A 397 25.89 -6.49 25.24
N ASP A 398 26.55 -6.98 24.18
CA ASP A 398 26.69 -6.23 22.93
C ASP A 398 25.39 -6.20 22.10
N GLU A 399 24.60 -7.28 22.14
CA GLU A 399 23.26 -7.31 21.55
C GLU A 399 22.31 -6.34 22.25
N LEU A 400 22.41 -6.20 23.58
CA LEU A 400 21.64 -5.21 24.34
C LEU A 400 22.08 -3.77 24.02
N LYS A 401 23.40 -3.51 23.94
CA LYS A 401 23.91 -2.19 23.51
C LYS A 401 23.39 -1.80 22.12
N PHE A 402 23.38 -2.75 21.20
CA PHE A 402 22.82 -2.56 19.87
C PHE A 402 21.32 -2.30 19.93
N LEU A 403 20.54 -3.17 20.59
CA LEU A 403 19.09 -3.06 20.69
C LEU A 403 18.65 -1.72 21.29
N TYR A 404 19.37 -1.19 22.26
CA TYR A 404 19.07 0.12 22.89
C TYR A 404 19.76 1.31 22.21
N GLU A 405 20.42 1.09 21.07
CA GLU A 405 21.08 2.15 20.28
C GLU A 405 22.08 2.98 21.09
N ILE A 406 22.77 2.33 22.03
CA ILE A 406 23.70 2.98 22.96
C ILE A 406 24.93 3.50 22.19
N SER A 407 25.50 2.67 21.31
CA SER A 407 26.71 3.04 20.56
C SER A 407 26.41 3.80 19.27
N SER A 408 25.33 3.43 18.59
CA SER A 408 24.89 4.06 17.35
C SER A 408 23.44 3.74 17.08
N ARG A 409 22.76 4.61 16.33
CA ARG A 409 21.41 4.36 15.82
C ARG A 409 21.40 3.12 14.93
N ILE A 410 20.35 2.30 15.04
CA ILE A 410 20.09 1.18 14.14
C ILE A 410 19.58 1.76 12.82
N GLU A 411 20.19 1.38 11.71
CA GLU A 411 19.78 1.81 10.38
C GLU A 411 19.19 0.65 9.57
N GLY A 412 17.98 0.87 9.06
CA GLY A 412 17.31 -0.05 8.14
C GLY A 412 17.32 0.42 6.69
N PHE A 413 16.79 -0.44 5.82
CA PHE A 413 16.51 -0.12 4.41
C PHE A 413 15.16 0.59 4.22
N GLY A 414 14.28 0.53 5.24
CA GLY A 414 12.96 1.15 5.24
C GLY A 414 12.98 2.66 5.47
N GLN A 415 11.81 3.27 5.33
CA GLN A 415 11.61 4.72 5.50
C GLN A 415 11.56 5.16 6.98
N ASP A 416 11.09 4.26 7.85
CA ASP A 416 10.97 4.46 9.28
C ASP A 416 11.87 3.47 10.04
N ASN A 417 11.94 3.64 11.37
CA ASN A 417 12.60 2.65 12.23
C ASN A 417 11.97 1.27 12.02
N ASP A 418 12.80 0.22 12.09
CA ASP A 418 12.31 -1.15 11.96
C ASP A 418 11.34 -1.47 13.12
N PRO A 419 10.10 -1.90 12.84
CA PRO A 419 9.09 -2.12 13.88
C PRO A 419 9.50 -3.19 14.90
N ARG A 420 10.37 -4.13 14.53
CA ARG A 420 10.88 -5.17 15.44
C ARG A 420 11.58 -4.58 16.65
N ILE A 421 12.23 -3.41 16.52
CA ILE A 421 12.96 -2.78 17.62
C ILE A 421 12.01 -2.53 18.81
N GLU A 422 10.87 -1.90 18.56
CA GLU A 422 9.89 -1.59 19.60
C GLU A 422 9.15 -2.85 20.07
N GLU A 423 8.88 -3.81 19.17
CA GLU A 423 8.28 -5.10 19.55
C GLU A 423 9.17 -5.92 20.49
N ILE A 424 10.49 -5.91 20.27
CA ILE A 424 11.46 -6.60 21.12
C ILE A 424 11.60 -5.85 22.45
N ARG A 425 11.83 -4.53 22.41
CA ARG A 425 11.98 -3.71 23.63
C ARG A 425 10.75 -3.79 24.52
N GLY A 426 9.54 -3.79 23.96
CA GLY A 426 8.28 -3.87 24.71
C GLY A 426 8.08 -5.16 25.49
N LYS A 427 8.83 -6.22 25.19
CA LYS A 427 8.81 -7.50 25.92
C LYS A 427 9.89 -7.61 27.01
N ARG A 428 10.71 -6.57 27.17
CA ARG A 428 11.90 -6.60 28.02
C ARG A 428 11.81 -5.58 29.15
N ASN A 429 12.54 -5.85 30.23
CA ASN A 429 12.73 -4.87 31.31
C ASN A 429 14.01 -4.08 31.03
N ILE A 430 13.84 -2.84 30.54
CA ILE A 430 14.95 -1.98 30.16
C ILE A 430 15.90 -1.68 31.32
N ILE A 431 15.41 -1.51 32.55
CA ILE A 431 16.27 -1.26 33.72
C ILE A 431 17.13 -2.48 34.01
N PHE A 432 16.54 -3.68 33.97
CA PHE A 432 17.28 -4.92 34.15
C PHE A 432 18.36 -5.11 33.08
N ASP A 433 18.04 -4.86 31.82
CA ASP A 433 18.99 -5.00 30.72
C ASP A 433 20.11 -3.96 30.78
N LEU A 434 19.81 -2.71 31.13
CA LEU A 434 20.81 -1.66 31.32
C LEU A 434 21.73 -1.99 32.51
N ASN A 435 21.19 -2.48 33.62
CA ASN A 435 22.01 -2.91 34.75
C ASN A 435 22.95 -4.06 34.37
N ARG A 436 22.46 -5.07 33.64
CA ARG A 436 23.30 -6.18 33.14
C ARG A 436 24.40 -5.69 32.20
N PHE A 437 24.09 -4.68 31.39
CA PHE A 437 25.06 -4.03 30.52
C PHE A 437 26.14 -3.29 31.32
N LEU A 438 25.74 -2.46 32.29
CA LEU A 438 26.61 -1.61 33.11
C LEU A 438 27.33 -2.36 34.23
N GLU A 439 26.91 -3.60 34.52
CA GLU A 439 27.50 -4.43 35.56
C GLU A 439 29.02 -4.59 35.39
N GLY A 440 29.76 -4.15 36.42
CA GLY A 440 31.21 -4.21 36.49
C GLY A 440 31.93 -3.08 35.73
N ILE A 441 31.22 -2.03 35.33
CA ILE A 441 31.80 -0.84 34.69
C ILE A 441 31.88 0.29 35.72
N ASP A 442 33.08 0.60 36.21
CA ASP A 442 33.30 1.72 37.13
C ASP A 442 33.39 3.07 36.39
N VAL A 443 33.96 3.05 35.18
CA VAL A 443 34.09 4.22 34.30
C VAL A 443 33.55 3.87 32.91
N TYR A 444 32.46 4.51 32.50
CA TYR A 444 31.90 4.39 31.15
C TYR A 444 32.39 5.53 30.26
N ASN A 445 32.98 5.19 29.13
CA ASN A 445 33.46 6.17 28.15
C ASN A 445 32.54 6.12 26.91
N GLY A 446 31.74 7.17 26.72
CA GLY A 446 30.75 7.32 25.65
C GLY A 446 29.41 7.86 26.15
N ASP A 447 28.55 8.24 25.20
CA ASP A 447 27.21 8.73 25.48
C ASP A 447 26.31 7.57 25.92
N LEU A 448 25.84 7.60 27.17
CA LEU A 448 24.81 6.67 27.63
C LEU A 448 23.42 7.23 27.29
N SER A 449 22.87 6.80 26.15
CA SER A 449 21.51 7.19 25.75
C SER A 449 20.45 6.53 26.65
N LEU A 450 19.80 7.31 27.50
CA LEU A 450 18.68 6.89 28.37
C LEU A 450 17.32 7.33 27.85
N ARG A 451 17.23 7.77 26.58
CA ARG A 451 16.02 8.36 25.98
C ARG A 451 14.79 7.45 25.99
N SER A 452 15.01 6.14 26.10
CA SER A 452 13.95 5.13 26.15
C SER A 452 13.41 4.87 27.57
N LEU A 453 13.96 5.50 28.62
CA LEU A 453 13.48 5.36 29.99
C LEU A 453 12.34 6.32 30.30
N THR A 454 11.28 5.80 30.92
CA THR A 454 10.21 6.60 31.55
C THR A 454 10.47 6.84 33.04
N SER A 455 11.32 6.02 33.67
CA SER A 455 11.80 6.15 35.04
C SER A 455 13.25 5.62 35.11
N ALA A 456 14.06 6.19 36.00
CA ALA A 456 15.40 5.72 36.32
C ALA A 456 15.47 4.89 37.61
N GLU A 457 14.32 4.61 38.22
CA GLU A 457 14.25 3.83 39.46
C GLU A 457 14.84 2.42 39.26
N GLY A 458 15.80 2.07 40.12
CA GLY A 458 16.51 0.78 40.06
C GLY A 458 17.66 0.72 39.06
N LEU A 459 17.94 1.78 38.31
CA LEU A 459 19.13 1.87 37.44
C LEU A 459 20.40 2.04 38.27
N ILE A 460 21.41 1.22 38.00
CA ILE A 460 22.73 1.27 38.62
C ILE A 460 23.70 1.85 37.58
N LEU A 461 24.16 3.07 37.83
CA LEU A 461 25.10 3.77 36.95
C LEU A 461 26.56 3.53 37.41
N PRO A 462 27.52 3.55 36.47
CA PRO A 462 28.95 3.67 36.78
C PRO A 462 29.27 4.88 37.66
N ASP A 463 30.35 4.80 38.43
CA ASP A 463 30.85 5.91 39.25
C ASP A 463 31.25 7.12 38.41
N THR A 464 31.70 6.89 37.17
CA THR A 464 32.06 7.95 36.22
C THR A 464 31.52 7.65 34.83
N ILE A 465 30.93 8.66 34.19
CA ILE A 465 30.50 8.62 32.78
C ILE A 465 31.19 9.76 32.05
N ASN A 466 31.99 9.43 31.04
CA ASN A 466 32.72 10.35 30.19
C ASN A 466 32.09 10.34 28.79
N GLY A 467 31.09 11.21 28.57
CA GLY A 467 30.33 11.32 27.31
C GLY A 467 29.48 12.57 27.34
#